data_AF-A0A970FZ41-F1
#
_entry.id   AF-A0A970FZ41-F1
#
_cell.length_a   1.000
_cell.length_b   1.000
_cell.length_c   1.000
_cell.angle_alpha   90.00
_cell.angle_beta   90.00
_cell.angle_gamma   90.00
#
_symmetry.space_group_name_H-M   'P 1'
#
loop_
_entity.id
_entity.type
_entity.pdbx_description
1 polymer ?
#
loop_
_entity_poly.entity_id
_entity_poly.type
_entity_poly.pdbx_seq_one_letter_code
_entity_poly.pdbx_strand_id
1 'polypeptide(L)'
;MDGVFRRAVLKPVERENDILVAIRDVCMKMENVNVRFEMEKDSDLIEACIYEMESLRARYRYLLRVAKQQGLKAGGHPLIAEKGEKVK
;
A
#
# COMPACT_ATOMS: atom_id res chain seq x y z
N MET A 1 47.14 10.30 17.96
CA MET A 1 46.09 9.26 18.02
C MET A 1 44.77 9.96 17.75
N ASP A 2 44.49 10.18 16.47
CA ASP A 2 43.36 10.99 16.01
C ASP A 2 42.13 10.10 15.85
N GLY A 3 41.36 10.00 16.94
CA GLY A 3 40.04 9.39 16.95
C GLY A 3 39.03 10.32 16.30
N VAL A 4 39.02 10.37 14.97
CA VAL A 4 38.01 11.11 14.20
C VAL A 4 36.66 10.43 14.42
N PHE A 5 35.87 10.99 15.33
CA PHE A 5 34.47 10.63 15.53
C PHE A 5 33.71 10.86 14.24
N ARG A 6 33.48 9.78 13.49
CA ARG A 6 32.56 9.78 12.35
C ARG A 6 31.17 10.05 12.92
N ARG A 7 30.75 11.31 12.81
CA ARG A 7 29.38 11.76 13.05
C ARG A 7 28.49 10.97 12.10
N ALA A 8 27.91 9.87 12.58
CA ALA A 8 26.86 9.18 11.89
C ALA A 8 25.73 10.21 11.72
N VAL A 9 25.55 10.66 10.48
CA VAL A 9 24.44 11.53 10.09
C VAL A 9 23.18 10.69 10.28
N LEU A 10 22.61 10.74 11.48
CA LEU A 10 21.26 10.26 11.74
C LEU A 10 20.35 11.12 10.86
N LYS A 11 19.94 10.58 9.71
CA LYS A 11 18.84 11.16 8.94
C LYS A 11 17.66 11.31 9.91
N PRO A 12 17.01 12.48 9.98
CA PRO A 12 15.80 12.61 10.76
C PRO A 12 14.82 11.54 10.26
N VAL A 13 14.30 10.74 11.18
CA VAL A 13 13.23 9.79 10.88
C VAL A 13 12.02 10.64 10.54
N GLU A 14 11.85 10.95 9.25
CA GLU A 14 10.62 11.55 8.75
C GLU A 14 9.48 10.62 9.19
N ARG A 15 8.58 11.13 10.03
CA ARG A 15 7.40 10.38 10.45
C ARG A 15 6.62 10.07 9.19
N GLU A 16 6.66 8.81 8.80
CA GLU A 16 6.00 8.36 7.60
C GLU A 16 4.50 8.60 7.74
N ASN A 17 3.85 9.10 6.69
CA ASN A 17 2.45 9.46 6.77
C ASN A 17 1.60 8.22 7.06
N ASP A 18 0.78 8.26 8.13
CA ASP A 18 -0.04 7.14 8.58
C ASP A 18 -0.93 6.54 7.48
N ILE A 19 -1.39 7.36 6.53
CA ILE A 19 -2.18 6.89 5.38
C ILE A 19 -1.30 6.08 4.42
N LEU A 20 -0.07 6.50 4.15
CA LEU A 20 0.85 5.76 3.29
C LEU A 20 1.26 4.43 3.93
N VAL A 21 1.48 4.43 5.25
CA VAL A 21 1.71 3.20 6.03
C VAL A 21 0.51 2.26 5.88
N ALA A 22 -0.69 2.76 6.15
CA ALA A 22 -1.92 1.96 6.04
C ALA A 22 -2.18 1.42 4.62
N ILE A 23 -1.84 2.18 3.57
CA ILE A 23 -1.93 1.74 2.18
C ILE A 23 -1.01 0.53 1.95
N ARG A 24 0.26 0.63 2.36
CA ARG A 24 1.21 -0.48 2.20
C ARG A 24 0.80 -1.71 3.00
N ASP A 25 0.31 -1.52 4.23
CA ASP A 25 -0.18 -2.62 5.06
C ASP A 25 -1.33 -3.36 4.38
N VAL A 26 -2.25 -2.63 3.74
CA VAL A 26 -3.35 -3.24 2.99
C VAL A 26 -2.83 -4.00 1.78
N CYS A 27 -1.85 -3.47 1.04
CA CYS A 27 -1.22 -4.20 -0.07
C CYS A 27 -0.55 -5.50 0.40
N MET A 28 0.20 -5.46 1.52
CA MET A 28 0.82 -6.66 2.09
C MET A 28 -0.22 -7.70 2.53
N LYS A 29 -1.35 -7.26 3.09
CA LYS A 29 -2.46 -8.16 3.45
C LYS A 29 -3.10 -8.80 2.23
N MET A 30 -3.31 -8.03 1.15
CA MET A 30 -3.84 -8.57 -0.11
C MET A 30 -2.94 -9.66 -0.66
N GLU A 31 -1.62 -9.44 -0.65
CA GLU A 31 -0.65 -10.44 -1.09
C GLU A 31 -0.74 -11.72 -0.26
N ASN A 32 -0.83 -11.58 1.07
CA ASN A 32 -0.97 -12.73 1.96
C ASN A 32 -2.27 -13.51 1.70
N VAL A 33 -3.39 -12.80 1.49
CA VAL A 33 -4.67 -13.44 1.14
C VAL A 33 -4.58 -14.17 -0.20
N ASN A 34 -3.90 -13.61 -1.21
CA ASN A 34 -3.65 -14.30 -2.47
C ASN A 34 -2.88 -15.61 -2.26
N VAL A 35 -1.76 -15.57 -1.53
CA VAL A 35 -0.96 -16.76 -1.23
C VAL A 35 -1.79 -17.82 -0.48
N ARG A 36 -2.60 -17.41 0.49
CA ARG A 36 -3.51 -18.31 1.22
C ARG A 36 -4.54 -18.93 0.29
N PHE A 37 -5.20 -18.11 -0.54
CA PHE A 37 -6.19 -18.56 -1.51
C PHE A 37 -5.61 -19.60 -2.48
N GLU A 38 -4.40 -19.39 -2.98
CA GLU A 38 -3.73 -20.33 -3.91
C GLU A 38 -3.42 -21.69 -3.28
N MET A 39 -3.19 -21.72 -1.96
CA MET A 39 -2.79 -22.94 -1.24
C MET A 39 -3.97 -23.66 -0.58
N GLU A 40 -5.11 -22.99 -0.45
CA GLU A 40 -6.28 -23.51 0.24
C GLU A 40 -7.10 -24.48 -0.63
N LYS A 41 -7.66 -25.51 0.01
CA LYS A 41 -8.50 -26.52 -0.65
C LYS A 41 -9.88 -26.63 -0.02
N ASP A 42 -10.02 -26.20 1.23
CA ASP A 42 -11.30 -26.20 1.90
C ASP A 42 -12.20 -25.09 1.32
N SER A 43 -13.44 -25.46 0.96
CA SER A 43 -14.36 -24.54 0.27
C SER A 43 -14.75 -23.35 1.13
N ASP A 44 -14.96 -23.54 2.44
CA ASP A 44 -15.37 -22.47 3.35
C ASP A 44 -14.20 -21.51 3.58
N LEU A 45 -12.97 -22.03 3.64
CA LEU A 45 -11.76 -21.21 3.76
C LEU A 45 -11.41 -20.45 2.47
N ILE A 46 -11.68 -21.04 1.29
CA ILE A 46 -11.59 -20.35 0.00
C ILE A 46 -12.57 -19.17 -0.03
N GLU A 47 -13.82 -19.40 0.37
CA GLU A 47 -14.85 -18.35 0.42
C GLU A 47 -14.46 -17.24 1.41
N ALA A 48 -13.91 -17.60 2.57
CA ALA A 48 -13.36 -16.65 3.52
C ALA A 48 -12.26 -15.77 2.90
N CYS A 49 -11.35 -16.35 2.11
CA CYS A 49 -10.30 -15.59 1.41
C CYS A 49 -10.89 -14.61 0.37
N ILE A 50 -11.94 -15.01 -0.35
CA ILE A 50 -12.63 -14.14 -1.32
C ILE A 50 -13.22 -12.91 -0.61
N TYR A 51 -13.98 -13.12 0.48
CA TYR A 51 -14.55 -12.01 1.23
C TYR A 51 -13.49 -11.13 1.89
N GLU A 52 -12.40 -11.72 2.39
CA GLU A 52 -11.28 -10.97 2.94
C GLU A 52 -10.64 -10.08 1.87
N MET A 53 -10.37 -10.61 0.67
CA MET A 53 -9.84 -9.86 -0.47
C MET A 53 -10.74 -8.68 -0.85
N GLU A 54 -12.05 -8.90 -0.96
CA GLU A 54 -13.01 -7.82 -1.28
C GLU A 54 -13.05 -6.73 -0.20
N SER A 55 -12.98 -7.12 1.07
CA SER A 55 -12.90 -6.17 2.20
C SER A 55 -11.64 -5.30 2.12
N LEU A 56 -10.49 -5.91 1.81
CA LEU A 56 -9.21 -5.23 1.64
C LEU A 56 -9.25 -4.29 0.45
N ARG A 57 -9.84 -4.71 -0.68
CA ARG A 57 -10.02 -3.86 -1.89
C ARG A 57 -10.87 -2.63 -1.59
N ALA A 58 -11.96 -2.79 -0.84
CA ALA A 58 -12.78 -1.67 -0.40
C ALA A 58 -11.99 -0.70 0.49
N ARG A 59 -11.22 -1.23 1.45
CA ARG A 59 -10.35 -0.43 2.32
C ARG A 59 -9.27 0.32 1.55
N TYR A 60 -8.62 -0.34 0.59
CA TYR A 60 -7.61 0.27 -0.28
C TYR A 60 -8.18 1.45 -1.06
N ARG A 61 -9.34 1.28 -1.72
CA ARG A 61 -10.03 2.37 -2.44
C ARG A 61 -10.38 3.54 -1.52
N TYR A 62 -10.81 3.27 -0.29
CA TYR A 62 -11.04 4.32 0.71
C TYR A 62 -9.74 5.07 1.04
N LEU A 63 -8.66 4.37 1.36
CA LEU A 63 -7.37 4.98 1.71
C LEU A 63 -6.80 5.82 0.56
N LEU A 64 -6.94 5.36 -0.70
CA LEU A 64 -6.54 6.16 -1.87
C LEU A 64 -7.32 7.48 -2.00
N ARG A 65 -8.63 7.46 -1.72
CA ARG A 65 -9.44 8.68 -1.70
C ARG A 65 -8.98 9.64 -0.61
N VAL A 66 -8.70 9.12 0.59
CA VAL A 66 -8.18 9.91 1.73
C VAL A 66 -6.81 10.49 1.39
N ALA A 67 -5.89 9.70 0.83
CA ALA A 67 -4.57 10.17 0.42
C ALA A 67 -4.66 11.30 -0.61
N LYS A 68 -5.53 11.16 -1.61
CA LYS A 68 -5.78 12.19 -2.63
C LYS A 68 -6.31 13.49 -2.00
N GLN A 69 -7.23 13.40 -1.04
CA GLN A 69 -7.76 14.56 -0.31
C GLN A 69 -6.69 15.26 0.53
N GLN A 70 -5.72 14.52 1.07
CA GLN A 70 -4.59 15.06 1.82
C GLN A 70 -3.44 15.58 0.94
N GLY A 71 -3.59 15.53 -0.40
CA GLY A 71 -2.54 15.94 -1.34
C GLY A 71 -1.31 15.01 -1.33
N LEU A 72 -1.43 13.82 -0.75
CA LEU A 72 -0.34 12.85 -0.72
C LEU A 72 -0.15 12.30 -2.13
N LYS A 73 1.06 12.49 -2.67
CA LYS A 73 1.49 11.86 -3.91
C LYS A 73 2.36 10.68 -3.54
N ALA A 74 2.02 9.50 -4.04
CA ALA A 74 2.96 8.39 -4.05
C ALA A 74 4.20 8.88 -4.81
N GLY A 75 5.37 8.86 -4.17
CA GLY A 75 6.61 9.27 -4.82
C GLY A 75 6.78 8.50 -6.14
N GLY A 76 6.71 9.23 -7.26
CA GLY A 76 7.30 8.81 -8.53
C GLY A 76 6.61 7.73 -9.36
N HIS A 77 5.36 7.33 -9.12
CA HIS A 77 4.62 6.54 -10.12
C HIS A 77 3.14 6.91 -10.16
N PRO A 78 2.62 7.42 -11.30
CA PRO A 78 1.19 7.71 -11.42
C PRO A 78 0.41 6.40 -11.36
N LEU A 79 -0.40 6.25 -10.31
CA LEU A 79 -1.45 5.26 -10.26
C LEU A 79 -2.51 5.68 -11.28
N ILE A 80 -2.45 5.04 -12.44
CA ILE A 80 -3.46 5.00 -13.50
C ILE A 80 -3.64 6.34 -14.23
N ALA A 81 -3.00 6.47 -15.39
CA ALA A 81 -3.38 7.47 -16.39
C ALA A 81 -4.64 6.99 -17.10
N GLU A 82 -5.82 7.47 -16.68
CA GLU A 82 -6.98 7.44 -17.55
C GLU A 82 -6.72 8.41 -18.71
N LYS A 83 -6.25 7.86 -19.84
CA LYS A 83 -6.29 8.55 -21.12
C LYS A 83 -7.76 8.70 -21.51
N GLY A 84 -8.36 9.82 -21.12
CA GLY A 84 -9.53 10.37 -21.80
C GLY A 84 -9.13 10.76 -23.21
N GLU A 85 -9.32 9.85 -24.15
CA GLU A 85 -9.24 10.11 -25.58
C GLU A 85 -10.35 11.11 -25.95
N LYS A 86 -9.97 12.38 -26.10
CA LYS A 86 -10.82 13.35 -26.78
C LYS A 86 -10.72 13.06 -28.28
N VAL A 87 -11.68 12.30 -28.81
CA VAL A 87 -11.95 12.29 -30.25
C VAL A 87 -12.50 13.66 -30.62
N LYS A 88 -11.85 14.28 -31.60
CA LYS A 88 -12.20 15.58 -32.17
C LYS A 88 -12.88 15.35 -33.52
#